data_AF-A0A976DZJ6-F1
#
_entry.id   AF-A0A976DZJ6-F1
#
_cell.length_a   1.000
_cell.length_b   1.000
_cell.length_c   1.000
_cell.angle_alpha   90.00
_cell.angle_beta   90.00
_cell.angle_gamma   90.00
#
_symmetry.space_group_name_H-M   'P 1'
#
loop_
_entity.id
_entity.type
_entity.pdbx_description
1 polymer ?
#
loop_
_entity_poly.entity_id
_entity_poly.type
_entity_poly.pdbx_seq_one_letter_code
_entity_poly.pdbx_strand_id
1 'polypeptide(L)' 'MSIYDELIQEGMDRGRAEGIEKGRAEGIEKTILNAFDNGVSIEFIRTITGESIEKVRQILQKNERLKNL' A
#
# COMPACT_ATOMS: atom_id res chain seq x y z
N MET A 1 7.10 -26.96 24.41
CA MET A 1 7.42 -26.39 23.10
C MET A 1 8.94 -26.34 23.01
N SER A 2 9.55 -26.76 21.90
CA SER A 2 11.00 -26.65 21.72
C SER A 2 11.37 -25.23 21.28
N ILE A 3 12.58 -24.77 21.59
CA ILE A 3 13.15 -23.55 20.99
C ILE A 3 13.09 -23.61 19.46
N TYR A 4 13.23 -24.81 18.88
CA TYR A 4 13.07 -25.01 17.44
C TYR A 4 11.65 -24.69 16.96
N ASP A 5 10.63 -25.13 17.69
CA ASP A 5 9.23 -24.88 17.34
C ASP A 5 8.91 -23.38 17.46
N GLU A 6 9.45 -22.71 18.47
CA GLU A 6 9.32 -21.27 18.68
C GLU A 6 9.94 -20.47 17.52
N LEU A 7 11.15 -20.85 17.08
CA LEU A 7 11.81 -20.20 15.93
C LEU A 7 11.04 -20.37 14.62
N ILE A 8 10.45 -21.54 14.38
CA ILE A 8 9.61 -21.77 13.19
C ILE A 8 8.33 -20.93 13.27
N GLN A 9 7.70 -20.88 14.44
CA GLN A 9 6.48 -20.08 14.64
C GLN A 9 6.75 -18.59 14.44
N GLU A 10 7.83 -18.06 15.02
CA GLU A 10 8.24 -16.66 14.83
C GLU A 10 8.51 -16.34 13.35
N GLY A 11 9.20 -17.23 12.64
CA GLY A 11 9.45 -17.08 11.20
C GLY A 11 8.16 -17.03 10.38
N MET A 12 7.19 -17.90 10.70
CA MET A 12 5.88 -17.93 10.04
C MET A 12 5.05 -16.67 10.32
N ASP A 13 5.03 -16.22 11.58
CA ASP A 13 4.27 -15.04 11.97
C ASP A 13 4.86 -13.76 11.37
N ARG A 14 6.20 -13.66 11.34
CA ARG A 14 6.90 -12.58 10.64
C ARG A 14 6.62 -12.60 9.14
N GLY A 15 6.74 -13.76 8.49
CA GLY A 15 6.46 -13.89 7.06
C GLY A 15 5.01 -13.52 6.71
N ARG A 16 4.05 -13.91 7.56
CA ARG A 16 2.64 -13.52 7.39
C ARG A 16 2.46 -12.01 7.55
N ALA A 17 3.05 -11.40 8.58
CA ALA A 17 2.94 -9.97 8.83
C ALA A 17 3.53 -9.14 7.67
N GLU A 18 4.76 -9.46 7.25
CA GLU A 18 5.43 -8.81 6.13
C GLU A 18 4.64 -8.97 4.81
N GLY A 19 4.10 -10.17 4.57
CA GLY A 19 3.27 -10.45 3.39
C GLY A 19 1.97 -9.65 3.37
N ILE A 20 1.27 -9.54 4.50
CA ILE A 20 0.04 -8.74 4.63
C ILE A 20 0.35 -7.26 4.41
N GLU A 21 1.41 -6.73 5.03
CA GLU A 21 1.77 -5.32 4.92
C GLU A 21 2.14 -4.95 3.47
N LYS A 22 2.98 -5.76 2.83
CA LYS A 22 3.38 -5.56 1.43
C LYS A 22 2.18 -5.65 0.49
N GLY A 23 1.32 -6.66 0.66
CA GLY A 23 0.12 -6.82 -0.15
C GLY A 23 -0.85 -5.65 -0.01
N ARG A 24 -1.03 -5.13 1.22
CA ARG A 24 -1.85 -3.93 1.46
C ARG A 24 -1.27 -2.71 0.74
N ALA A 25 0.04 -2.49 0.86
CA ALA A 25 0.71 -1.35 0.24
C ALA A 25 0.61 -1.39 -1.30
N GLU A 26 0.90 -2.53 -1.91
CA GLU A 26 0.80 -2.74 -3.36
C GLU A 26 -0.63 -2.58 -3.88
N GLY A 27 -1.61 -3.14 -3.15
CA GLY A 27 -3.03 -3.03 -3.49
C GLY A 27 -3.53 -1.58 -3.46
N ILE A 28 -3.10 -0.80 -2.46
CA ILE A 28 -3.44 0.62 -2.35
C ILE A 28 -2.78 1.43 -3.46
N GLU A 29 -1.49 1.22 -3.74
CA GLU A 29 -0.79 1.90 -4.84
C GLU A 29 -1.50 1.63 -6.17
N LYS A 30 -1.81 0.36 -6.48
CA LYS A 30 -2.56 0.00 -7.70
C LYS A 30 -3.95 0.65 -7.76
N THR A 31 -4.66 0.72 -6.64
CA THR A 31 -5.99 1.35 -6.56
C THR A 31 -5.91 2.85 -6.86
N ILE A 32 -4.92 3.55 -6.28
CA ILE A 32 -4.69 4.97 -6.51
C ILE A 32 -4.38 5.26 -7.98
N LEU A 33 -3.44 4.51 -8.57
CA LEU A 33 -3.01 4.71 -9.95
C LEU A 33 -4.17 4.45 -10.92
N ASN A 34 -4.88 3.34 -10.77
CA ASN A 34 -6.00 3.02 -11.63
C ASN A 34 -7.14 4.03 -11.51
N ALA A 35 -7.50 4.45 -10.30
CA ALA A 35 -8.55 5.43 -10.10
C ALA A 35 -8.18 6.77 -10.75
N PHE A 36 -6.95 7.24 -10.56
CA PHE A 36 -6.47 8.48 -11.15
C PHE A 36 -6.44 8.42 -12.69
N ASP A 37 -5.95 7.32 -13.26
CA ASP A 37 -5.91 7.10 -14.71
C ASP A 37 -7.32 7.07 -15.33
N ASN A 38 -8.35 6.77 -14.52
CA ASN A 38 -9.77 6.82 -14.90
C ASN A 38 -10.44 8.17 -14.57
N GLY A 39 -9.67 9.21 -14.22
CA GLY A 39 -10.19 10.56 -14.00
C GLY A 39 -10.86 10.78 -12.64
N VAL A 40 -10.70 9.85 -11.69
CA VAL A 40 -11.21 10.03 -10.33
C VAL A 40 -10.37 11.10 -9.61
N SER A 41 -11.03 12.03 -8.90
CA SER A 41 -10.32 13.10 -8.19
C SER A 41 -9.51 12.59 -7.00
N ILE A 42 -8.45 13.31 -6.64
CA ILE A 42 -7.57 12.97 -5.51
C ILE A 42 -8.36 12.92 -4.18
N GLU A 43 -9.33 13.82 -4.01
CA GLU A 43 -10.19 13.89 -2.83
C GLU A 43 -11.03 12.62 -2.67
N PHE A 44 -11.58 12.12 -3.78
CA PHE A 44 -12.36 10.88 -3.76
C PHE A 44 -11.46 9.66 -3.61
N ILE A 45 -10.28 9.64 -4.24
CA ILE A 45 -9.28 8.58 -4.07
C ILE A 45 -8.91 8.43 -2.59
N ARG A 46 -8.59 9.51 -1.89
CA ARG A 46 -8.36 9.48 -0.42
C ARG A 46 -9.51 8.80 0.32
N THR A 47 -10.74 9.11 -0.08
CA THR A 47 -11.94 8.62 0.62
C THR A 47 -12.10 7.11 0.46
N ILE A 48 -11.84 6.56 -0.73
CA ILE A 48 -11.96 5.11 -0.98
C ILE A 48 -10.75 4.30 -0.48
N THR A 49 -9.55 4.89 -0.43
CA THR A 49 -8.34 4.19 0.03
C THR A 49 -8.05 4.38 1.52
N GLY A 50 -8.61 5.44 2.13
CA GLY A 50 -8.29 5.86 3.50
C GLY A 50 -6.92 6.54 3.65
N GLU A 51 -6.21 6.80 2.56
CA GLU A 51 -4.85 7.38 2.60
C GLU A 51 -4.88 8.92 2.55
N SER A 52 -3.91 9.59 3.16
CA SER A 52 -3.84 11.06 3.12
C SER A 52 -3.65 11.61 1.70
N ILE A 53 -4.03 12.87 1.48
CA ILE A 53 -3.83 13.55 0.19
C ILE A 53 -2.34 13.56 -0.18
N GLU A 54 -1.48 13.80 0.79
CA GLU A 54 -0.02 13.79 0.64
C GLU A 54 0.46 12.44 0.14
N LYS A 55 -0.03 11.34 0.72
CA LYS A 55 0.35 9.99 0.32
C LYS A 55 -0.13 9.66 -1.09
N VAL A 56 -1.37 10.02 -1.43
CA VAL A 56 -1.92 9.85 -2.78
C VAL A 56 -1.07 10.62 -3.80
N ARG A 57 -0.73 11.89 -3.52
CA ARG A 57 0.12 12.71 -4.39
C ARG A 57 1.52 12.13 -4.56
N GLN A 58 2.16 11.69 -3.46
CA GLN A 58 3.48 11.06 -3.52
C GLN A 58 3.50 9.83 -4.42
N ILE A 59 2.47 8.97 -4.31
CA ILE A 59 2.34 7.78 -5.16
C ILE A 59 2.18 8.18 -6.63
N LEU A 60 1.31 9.16 -6.91
CA LEU A 60 1.09 9.63 -8.28
C LEU A 60 2.34 10.30 -8.88
N GLN A 61 3.10 11.06 -8.09
CA GLN A 61 4.37 11.68 -8.50
C GLN A 61 5.45 10.64 -8.77
N LYS A 62 5.65 9.68 -7.85
CA LYS A 62 6.60 8.56 -8.01
C LYS A 62 6.33 7.76 -9.28
N ASN A 63 5.07 7.69 -9.70
CA ASN A 63 4.63 6.97 -10.91
C ASN A 63 4.34 7.91 -12.10
N GLU A 64 4.87 9.15 -12.07
CA GLU A 64 4.85 10.12 -13.16
C GLU A 64 3.44 10.54 -13.66
N ARG A 65 2.39 10.30 -12.86
CA ARG A 65 1.00 10.69 -13.15
C ARG A 65 0.69 12.13 -12.79
N LEU A 66 1.45 12.69 -11.86
CA LEU A 66 1.41 14.10 -11.47
C LEU A 66 2.80 14.69 -11.69
N LYS A 67 2.93 15.58 -12.67
CA LYS A 67 4.14 16.38 -12.85
C LYS A 67 4.06 17.58 -11.91
N ASN A 68 5.07 17.75 -11.07
CA ASN A 68 5.45 18.95 -10.30
C ASN A 68 4.34 19.99 -10.07
N LEU A 69 3.80 20.01 -8.84
CA LEU A 69 3.30 21.26 -8.23
C LEU A 69 4.51 22.11 -7.81
#